data_AF-A0AA43BFY1-F1
#
_entry.id   AF-A0AA43BFY1-F1
#
_cell.length_a   1.000
_cell.length_b   1.000
_cell.length_c   1.000
_cell.angle_alpha   90.00
_cell.angle_beta   90.00
_cell.angle_gamma   90.00
#
_symmetry.space_group_name_H-M   'P 1'
#
loop_
_entity.id
_entity.type
_entity.pdbx_description
1 polymer ?
#
loop_
_entity_poly.entity_id
_entity_poly.type
_entity_poly.pdbx_seq_one_letter_code
_entity_poly.pdbx_strand_id
1 'polypeptide(L)'
;MSYDRTSSLLPLLNQANVPLDQQGTVLNDAFARQLAFSLPVPANEVDPASFFQSNYGDYVCDQACRINESIVISVDEAIARVYAVWLIRYQVVHCPASPAAQAAVEAGLEVTSEFQRDRGLLGTLGTAMSIVQFQPPGAVPAGLAGSVVTPVEA
;
A
#
# COMPACT_ATOMS: atom_id res chain seq x y z
N MET A 1 -1.23 -9.98 23.19
CA MET A 1 -0.46 -10.95 22.38
C MET A 1 -0.52 -10.48 20.93
N SER A 2 0.55 -9.83 20.45
CA SER A 2 0.64 -9.37 19.06
C SER A 2 1.13 -10.55 18.23
N TYR A 3 0.28 -11.07 17.35
CA TYR A 3 0.73 -12.07 16.37
C TYR A 3 1.61 -11.37 15.35
N ASP A 4 2.85 -11.81 15.21
CA ASP A 4 3.81 -11.29 14.27
C ASP A 4 3.42 -11.71 12.84
N ARG A 5 2.56 -10.92 12.21
CA ARG A 5 1.87 -11.22 10.95
C ARG A 5 2.82 -11.37 9.76
N THR A 6 4.04 -10.84 9.84
CA THR A 6 5.11 -11.04 8.86
C THR A 6 5.54 -12.51 8.74
N SER A 7 5.37 -13.31 9.81
CA SER A 7 5.64 -14.76 9.81
C SER A 7 4.76 -15.57 8.84
N SER A 8 3.69 -14.95 8.32
CA SER A 8 2.76 -15.60 7.38
C SER A 8 3.12 -15.47 5.90
N LEU A 9 4.07 -14.59 5.53
CA LEU A 9 4.41 -14.33 4.13
C LEU A 9 5.41 -15.36 3.55
N LEU A 10 6.40 -15.78 4.35
CA LEU A 10 7.40 -16.78 3.94
C LEU A 10 6.75 -18.11 3.50
N PRO A 11 5.78 -18.69 4.24
CA PRO A 11 5.06 -19.88 3.79
C PRO A 11 4.35 -19.70 2.44
N LEU A 12 3.80 -18.51 2.17
CA LEU A 12 3.10 -18.21 0.91
C LEU A 12 4.06 -18.11 -0.28
N LEU A 13 5.23 -17.49 -0.09
CA LEU A 13 6.28 -17.43 -1.11
C LEU A 13 6.83 -18.82 -1.43
N ASN A 14 7.02 -19.65 -0.40
CA ASN A 14 7.46 -21.03 -0.56
C ASN A 14 6.40 -21.89 -1.28
N GLN A 15 5.11 -21.71 -0.96
CA GLN A 15 4.01 -22.39 -1.67
C GLN A 15 3.92 -21.97 -3.14
N ALA A 16 4.23 -20.70 -3.44
CA ALA A 16 4.29 -20.17 -4.79
C ALA A 16 5.58 -20.52 -5.55
N ASN A 17 6.50 -21.30 -4.95
CA ASN A 17 7.79 -21.67 -5.51
C ASN A 17 8.62 -20.46 -5.99
N VAL A 18 8.54 -19.32 -5.28
CA VAL A 18 9.32 -18.13 -5.64
C VAL A 18 10.80 -18.39 -5.32
N PRO A 19 11.70 -18.29 -6.30
CA PRO A 19 13.14 -18.44 -6.08
C PRO A 19 13.64 -17.48 -4.99
N LEU A 20 14.52 -17.95 -4.11
CA LEU A 20 15.02 -17.17 -2.96
C LEU A 20 15.61 -15.81 -3.36
N ASP A 21 16.28 -15.76 -4.51
CA ASP A 21 16.85 -14.56 -5.12
C ASP A 21 15.78 -13.54 -5.57
N GLN A 22 14.53 -13.97 -5.79
CA GLN A 22 13.42 -13.14 -6.23
C GLN A 22 12.46 -12.77 -5.10
N GLN A 23 12.54 -13.45 -3.95
CA GLN A 23 11.63 -13.22 -2.82
C GLN A 23 11.68 -11.77 -2.32
N GLY A 24 12.87 -11.17 -2.23
CA GLY A 24 13.03 -9.77 -1.84
C GLY A 24 12.31 -8.80 -2.78
N THR A 25 12.42 -9.02 -4.09
CA THR A 25 11.73 -8.20 -5.11
C THR A 25 10.22 -8.34 -5.02
N VAL A 26 9.70 -9.56 -4.92
CA VAL A 26 8.26 -9.82 -4.81
C VAL A 26 7.69 -9.19 -3.55
N LEU A 27 8.41 -9.28 -2.43
CA LEU A 27 8.02 -8.65 -1.17
C LEU A 27 8.04 -7.12 -1.26
N ASN A 28 9.08 -6.57 -1.88
CA ASN A 28 9.16 -5.13 -2.15
C ASN A 28 7.97 -4.64 -2.97
N ASP A 29 7.58 -5.37 -4.01
CA ASP A 29 6.41 -5.04 -4.83
C ASP A 29 5.09 -5.16 -4.08
N ALA A 30 4.94 -6.24 -3.31
CA ALA A 30 3.76 -6.47 -2.48
C ALA A 30 3.60 -5.32 -1.47
N PHE A 31 4.65 -5.05 -0.69
CA PHE A 31 4.69 -3.95 0.28
C PHE A 31 4.40 -2.61 -0.39
N ALA A 32 5.09 -2.31 -1.49
CA ALA A 32 4.94 -1.04 -2.18
C ALA A 32 3.51 -0.78 -2.63
N ARG A 33 2.86 -1.80 -3.22
CA ARG A 33 1.44 -1.70 -3.60
C ARG A 33 0.56 -1.46 -2.39
N GLN A 34 0.65 -2.31 -1.38
CA GLN A 34 -0.21 -2.19 -0.21
C GLN A 34 -0.10 -0.83 0.46
N LEU A 35 1.13 -0.40 0.74
CA LEU A 35 1.34 0.88 1.41
C LEU A 35 0.89 2.04 0.52
N ALA A 36 1.25 2.03 -0.77
CA ALA A 36 0.84 3.09 -1.69
C ALA A 36 -0.68 3.22 -1.79
N PHE A 37 -1.45 2.13 -1.77
CA PHE A 37 -2.93 2.17 -1.79
C PHE A 37 -3.54 2.69 -0.47
N SER A 38 -2.85 2.54 0.66
CA SER A 38 -3.28 3.12 1.94
C SER A 38 -3.08 4.64 2.02
N LEU A 39 -2.16 5.20 1.21
CA LEU A 39 -1.88 6.63 1.20
C LEU A 39 -2.95 7.39 0.40
N PRO A 40 -3.55 8.46 0.96
CA PRO A 40 -4.53 9.24 0.24
C PRO A 40 -3.90 10.03 -0.92
N VAL A 41 -4.67 10.19 -2.00
CA VAL A 41 -4.34 11.12 -3.09
C VAL A 41 -4.97 12.47 -2.74
N PRO A 42 -4.23 13.59 -2.78
CA PRO A 42 -4.78 14.90 -2.47
C PRO A 42 -5.88 15.27 -3.48
N ALA A 43 -6.90 15.98 -3.00
CA ALA A 43 -8.04 16.40 -3.82
C ALA A 43 -7.67 17.47 -4.85
N ASN A 44 -6.63 18.26 -4.58
CA ASN A 44 -6.13 19.30 -5.47
C ASN A 44 -4.79 18.88 -6.07
N GLU A 45 -4.47 19.45 -7.24
CA GLU A 45 -3.18 19.28 -7.89
C GLU A 45 -2.06 19.89 -7.04
N VAL A 46 -0.98 19.14 -6.86
CA VAL A 46 0.21 19.50 -6.09
C VAL A 46 1.48 19.03 -6.82
N ASP A 47 2.66 19.50 -6.41
CA ASP A 47 3.91 18.87 -6.83
C ASP A 47 4.04 17.49 -6.15
N PRO A 48 3.97 16.38 -6.90
CA PRO A 48 3.81 15.04 -6.32
C PRO A 48 5.04 14.61 -5.53
N ALA A 49 6.25 14.96 -5.98
CA ALA A 49 7.50 14.60 -5.32
C ALA A 49 7.60 15.27 -3.95
N SER A 50 7.45 16.61 -3.90
CA SER A 50 7.52 17.36 -2.65
C SER A 50 6.39 17.00 -1.70
N PHE A 51 5.17 16.80 -2.21
CA PHE A 51 4.02 16.41 -1.39
C PHE A 51 4.22 15.04 -0.76
N PHE A 52 4.65 14.04 -1.55
CA PHE A 52 4.89 12.69 -1.04
C PHE A 52 5.98 12.70 0.03
N GLN A 53 7.12 13.35 -0.25
CA GLN A 53 8.23 13.42 0.69
C GLN A 53 7.82 14.10 2.01
N SER A 54 7.10 15.22 1.93
CA SER A 54 6.73 16.01 3.10
C SER A 54 5.62 15.39 3.95
N ASN A 55 4.69 14.65 3.35
CA ASN A 55 3.52 14.11 4.06
C ASN A 55 3.64 12.62 4.38
N TYR A 56 4.33 11.86 3.55
CA TYR A 56 4.38 10.40 3.64
C TYR A 56 5.80 9.84 3.76
N GLY A 57 6.84 10.62 3.47
CA GLY A 57 8.23 10.15 3.44
C GLY A 57 8.65 9.44 4.73
N ASP A 58 8.49 10.10 5.88
CA ASP A 58 8.86 9.53 7.19
C ASP A 58 8.05 8.28 7.53
N TYR A 59 6.74 8.30 7.25
CA TYR A 59 5.85 7.17 7.49
C TYR A 59 6.25 5.95 6.65
N VAL A 60 6.50 6.15 5.35
CA VAL A 60 6.89 5.08 4.43
C VAL A 60 8.26 4.50 4.81
N CYS A 61 9.20 5.36 5.21
CA CYS A 61 10.50 4.95 5.71
C CYS A 61 10.39 4.08 6.97
N ASP A 62 9.63 4.52 7.98
CA ASP A 62 9.39 3.74 9.21
C ASP A 62 8.74 2.38 8.92
N GLN A 63 7.75 2.32 8.02
CA GLN A 63 7.12 1.05 7.66
C GLN A 63 8.09 0.11 6.91
N ALA A 64 8.91 0.64 6.01
CA ALA A 64 9.91 -0.14 5.29
C ALA A 64 10.99 -0.68 6.25
N CYS A 65 11.46 0.13 7.20
CA CYS A 65 12.41 -0.30 8.23
C CYS A 65 11.86 -1.45 9.10
N ARG A 66 10.59 -1.34 9.55
CA ARG A 66 9.94 -2.41 10.35
C ARG A 66 9.83 -3.73 9.60
N ILE A 67 9.51 -3.68 8.31
CA ILE A 67 9.45 -4.89 7.49
C ILE A 67 10.84 -5.46 7.28
N ASN A 68 11.84 -4.60 7.08
CA ASN A 68 13.23 -5.01 6.94
C ASN A 68 13.78 -5.77 8.16
N GLU A 69 13.29 -5.46 9.36
CA GLU A 69 13.62 -6.22 10.58
C GLU A 69 13.09 -7.67 10.55
N SER A 70 11.97 -7.90 9.85
CA SER A 70 11.37 -9.24 9.72
C SER A 70 11.89 -9.99 8.50
N ILE A 71 12.08 -9.29 7.38
CA ILE A 71 12.49 -9.87 6.09
C ILE A 71 13.42 -8.88 5.41
N VAL A 72 14.62 -9.33 5.03
CA VAL A 72 15.63 -8.49 4.41
C VAL A 72 15.09 -7.92 3.08
N ILE A 73 14.89 -6.61 3.06
CA ILE A 73 14.46 -5.85 1.89
C ILE A 73 15.36 -4.62 1.68
N SER A 74 15.46 -4.17 0.44
CA SER A 74 16.08 -2.87 0.14
C SER A 74 15.09 -1.75 0.50
N VAL A 75 15.33 -1.05 1.60
CA VAL A 75 14.47 0.04 2.10
C VAL A 75 14.33 1.16 1.06
N ASP A 76 15.45 1.58 0.46
CA ASP A 76 15.43 2.65 -0.55
C ASP A 76 14.62 2.26 -1.79
N GLU A 77 14.74 1.01 -2.23
CA GLU A 77 13.97 0.49 -3.36
C GLU A 77 12.48 0.37 -3.01
N ALA A 78 12.17 -0.07 -1.79
CA ALA A 78 10.80 -0.14 -1.30
C ALA A 78 10.14 1.25 -1.29
N ILE A 79 10.82 2.27 -0.75
CA ILE A 79 10.33 3.66 -0.74
C ILE A 79 10.12 4.16 -2.17
N ALA A 80 11.08 3.94 -3.08
CA ALA A 80 10.97 4.33 -4.47
C ALA A 80 9.79 3.66 -5.18
N ARG A 81 9.54 2.37 -4.92
CA ARG A 81 8.40 1.63 -5.46
C ARG A 81 7.07 2.12 -4.88
N VAL A 82 6.99 2.43 -3.58
CA VAL A 82 5.79 3.03 -2.96
C VAL A 82 5.46 4.36 -3.65
N TYR A 83 6.46 5.22 -3.83
CA TYR A 83 6.29 6.49 -4.53
C TYR A 83 5.83 6.28 -5.98
N ALA A 84 6.43 5.34 -6.72
CA ALA A 84 6.04 5.06 -8.10
C ALA A 84 4.58 4.62 -8.22
N VAL A 85 4.12 3.70 -7.36
CA VAL A 85 2.73 3.24 -7.34
C VAL A 85 1.78 4.37 -6.94
N TRP A 86 2.14 5.16 -5.93
CA TRP A 86 1.33 6.31 -5.51
C TRP A 86 1.27 7.39 -6.61
N LEU A 87 2.37 7.65 -7.31
CA LEU A 87 2.45 8.60 -8.40
C LEU A 87 1.57 8.20 -9.59
N ILE A 88 1.53 6.91 -9.93
CA ILE A 88 0.60 6.41 -10.94
C ILE A 88 -0.85 6.71 -10.54
N ARG A 89 -1.22 6.43 -9.28
CA ARG A 89 -2.57 6.75 -8.76
C ARG A 89 -2.86 8.25 -8.83
N TYR A 90 -1.88 9.07 -8.47
CA TYR A 90 -1.98 10.54 -8.57
C TYR A 90 -2.21 10.99 -10.02
N GLN A 91 -1.43 10.44 -10.97
CA GLN A 91 -1.54 10.76 -12.40
C GLN A 91 -2.88 10.30 -13.00
N VAL A 92 -3.44 9.18 -12.56
CA VAL A 92 -4.78 8.75 -12.99
C VAL A 92 -5.85 9.77 -12.58
N VAL A 93 -5.71 10.42 -11.42
CA VAL A 93 -6.67 11.40 -10.92
C VAL A 93 -6.48 12.78 -11.56
N HIS A 94 -5.24 13.29 -11.59
CA HIS A 94 -4.95 14.68 -11.97
C HIS A 94 -4.42 14.86 -13.39
N CYS A 95 -3.78 13.83 -13.96
CA CYS A 95 -3.16 13.87 -15.29
C CYS A 95 -3.55 12.66 -16.16
N PRO A 96 -4.86 12.40 -16.39
CA PRO A 96 -5.34 11.16 -17.03
C PRO A 96 -4.87 10.98 -18.47
N ALA A 97 -4.45 12.06 -19.14
CA ALA A 97 -3.87 12.02 -20.48
C ALA A 97 -2.39 11.58 -20.50
N SER A 98 -1.75 11.41 -19.33
CA SER A 98 -0.37 10.96 -19.27
C SER A 98 -0.24 9.50 -19.72
N PRO A 99 0.84 9.13 -20.44
CA PRO A 99 1.04 7.74 -20.89
C PRO A 99 1.03 6.73 -19.74
N ALA A 100 1.56 7.11 -18.57
CA ALA A 100 1.58 6.26 -17.39
C ALA A 100 0.17 6.03 -16.80
N ALA A 101 -0.68 7.05 -16.77
CA ALA A 101 -2.07 6.90 -16.37
C ALA A 101 -2.85 6.02 -17.36
N GLN A 102 -2.65 6.23 -18.66
CA GLN A 102 -3.29 5.43 -19.71
C GLN A 102 -2.87 3.96 -19.63
N ALA A 103 -1.57 3.69 -19.51
CA ALA A 103 -1.05 2.33 -19.35
C ALA A 103 -1.57 1.66 -18.06
N ALA A 104 -1.69 2.40 -16.95
CA ALA A 104 -2.24 1.86 -15.71
C ALA A 104 -3.73 1.53 -15.83
N VAL A 105 -4.51 2.35 -16.53
CA VAL A 105 -5.93 2.08 -16.81
C VAL A 105 -6.09 0.89 -17.75
N GLU A 106 -5.28 0.82 -18.81
CA GLU A 106 -5.28 -0.30 -19.77
C GLU A 106 -4.90 -1.62 -19.09
N ALA A 107 -3.79 -1.64 -18.34
CA ALA A 107 -3.40 -2.80 -17.54
C ALA A 107 -4.47 -3.18 -16.50
N GLY A 108 -5.15 -2.20 -15.89
CA GLY A 108 -6.26 -2.45 -14.98
C GLY A 108 -7.47 -3.09 -15.67
N LEU A 109 -7.79 -2.67 -16.90
CA LEU A 109 -8.85 -3.25 -17.72
C LEU A 109 -8.52 -4.70 -18.11
N GLU A 110 -7.28 -4.98 -18.50
CA GLU A 110 -6.82 -6.34 -18.80
C GLU A 110 -6.91 -7.25 -17.58
N VAL A 111 -6.45 -6.79 -16.41
CA VAL A 111 -6.55 -7.55 -15.16
C VAL A 111 -8.01 -7.82 -14.79
N THR A 112 -8.94 -6.87 -14.97
CA THR A 112 -10.37 -7.16 -14.72
C THR A 112 -10.95 -8.21 -15.69
N SER A 113 -10.41 -8.31 -16.91
CA SER A 113 -10.82 -9.32 -17.88
C SER A 113 -10.27 -10.72 -17.58
N GLU A 114 -9.06 -10.82 -17.02
CA GLU A 114 -8.44 -12.08 -16.57
C GLU A 114 -8.87 -12.50 -15.17
N PHE A 115 -9.16 -11.56 -14.27
CA PHE A 115 -9.66 -11.83 -12.92
C PHE A 115 -11.10 -12.36 -12.92
N GLN A 116 -11.85 -12.15 -14.02
CA GLN A 116 -13.10 -12.87 -14.27
C GLN A 116 -12.88 -14.34 -14.67
N ARG A 117 -11.67 -14.73 -15.12
CA ARG A 117 -11.31 -16.12 -15.46
C ARG A 117 -10.66 -16.89 -14.33
N ASP A 118 -9.76 -16.29 -13.55
CA ASP A 118 -8.95 -17.01 -12.55
C ASP A 118 -9.11 -16.47 -11.12
N ARG A 119 -10.00 -17.10 -10.36
CA ARG A 119 -10.41 -16.66 -9.01
C ARG A 119 -9.62 -17.29 -7.85
N GLY A 120 -8.43 -17.85 -8.10
CA GLY A 120 -7.76 -18.75 -7.15
C GLY A 120 -6.62 -18.17 -6.28
N LEU A 121 -5.67 -17.44 -6.88
CA LEU A 121 -4.32 -17.25 -6.26
C LEU A 121 -3.98 -15.81 -5.86
N LEU A 122 -4.47 -14.81 -6.58
CA LEU A 122 -4.19 -13.40 -6.27
C LEU A 122 -5.07 -12.86 -5.12
N GLY A 123 -6.27 -13.41 -4.94
CA GLY A 123 -7.17 -13.06 -3.84
C GLY A 123 -6.60 -13.42 -2.47
N THR A 124 -5.85 -14.52 -2.37
CA THR A 124 -5.25 -15.01 -1.12
C THR A 124 -4.06 -14.16 -0.67
N LEU A 125 -3.21 -13.69 -1.59
CA LEU A 125 -2.09 -12.80 -1.26
C LEU A 125 -2.56 -11.39 -0.86
N GLY A 126 -3.56 -10.84 -1.57
CA GLY A 126 -4.19 -9.58 -1.19
C GLY A 126 -4.88 -9.64 0.17
N THR A 127 -5.50 -10.77 0.49
CA THR A 127 -6.15 -11.00 1.80
C THR A 127 -5.13 -11.18 2.93
N ALA A 128 -4.06 -11.94 2.70
CA ALA A 128 -2.98 -12.13 3.70
C ALA A 128 -2.30 -10.81 4.07
N MET A 129 -2.13 -9.91 3.09
CA MET A 129 -1.56 -8.59 3.28
C MET A 129 -2.54 -7.60 3.92
N SER A 130 -3.84 -7.65 3.56
CA SER A 130 -4.92 -6.81 4.16
C SER A 130 -5.04 -6.97 5.69
N ILE A 131 -4.46 -8.03 6.25
CA ILE A 131 -4.38 -8.28 7.69
C ILE A 131 -3.35 -7.37 8.37
N VAL A 132 -2.44 -6.69 7.67
CA VAL A 132 -1.66 -5.58 8.25
C VAL A 132 -2.52 -4.31 8.13
N GLN A 133 -3.16 -3.91 9.24
CA GLN A 133 -3.91 -2.66 9.29
C GLN A 133 -2.93 -1.49 9.21
N PHE A 134 -2.68 -1.00 8.00
CA PHE A 134 -2.02 0.28 7.77
C PHE A 134 -3.04 1.37 8.06
N GLN A 135 -2.90 2.01 9.22
CA GLN A 135 -3.68 3.19 9.55
C GLN A 135 -2.93 4.39 8.95
N PRO A 136 -3.44 5.04 7.89
CA PRO A 136 -2.73 6.15 7.30
C PRO A 136 -2.67 7.32 8.28
N PRO A 137 -1.62 8.14 8.24
CA PRO A 137 -1.54 9.36 9.04
C PRO A 137 -2.76 10.25 8.73
N GLY A 138 -3.61 10.48 9.73
CA GLY A 138 -4.85 11.26 9.61
C GLY A 138 -6.16 10.44 9.58
N ALA A 139 -6.12 9.11 9.56
CA ALA A 139 -7.33 8.29 9.74
C ALA A 139 -7.80 8.34 11.20
N VAL A 140 -8.78 9.20 11.47
CA VAL A 140 -9.53 9.21 12.74
C VAL A 140 -10.17 7.82 12.93
N PRO A 141 -9.90 7.10 14.03
CA PRO A 141 -10.55 5.83 14.28
C PRO A 141 -12.06 6.06 14.38
N ALA A 142 -12.84 5.34 13.58
CA ALA A 142 -14.31 5.42 13.51
C ALA A 142 -15.04 4.92 14.79
N GLY A 143 -14.35 4.89 15.94
CA GLY A 143 -14.81 4.26 17.18
C GLY A 143 -14.82 5.16 18.42
N LEU A 144 -14.71 6.48 18.29
CA LEU A 144 -14.85 7.42 19.42
C LEU A 144 -15.69 8.66 19.05
N ALA A 145 -16.85 8.43 18.44
CA ALA A 145 -17.95 9.41 18.50
C ALA A 145 -18.76 9.14 19.79
N GLY A 146 -18.14 9.37 20.94
CA GLY A 146 -18.73 9.14 22.26
C GLY A 146 -18.85 10.43 23.06
N SER A 147 -20.10 10.79 23.39
CA SER A 147 -20.54 11.85 24.31
C SER A 147 -20.31 13.30 23.91
N VAL A 148 -21.33 13.84 23.25
CA VAL A 148 -21.72 15.25 23.38
C VAL A 148 -22.02 15.52 24.85
N VAL A 149 -21.13 16.25 25.54
CA VAL A 149 -21.42 16.82 26.86
C VAL A 149 -22.34 18.01 26.63
N THR A 150 -23.60 17.89 27.02
CA THR A 150 -24.50 19.04 27.15
C THR A 150 -24.08 19.88 28.35
N PRO A 151 -24.00 21.22 28.24
CA PRO A 151 -23.79 22.08 29.39
C PRO A 151 -25.08 22.13 30.23
N VAL A 152 -24.94 21.90 31.53
CA VAL A 152 -25.96 22.20 32.54
C VAL A 152 -25.91 23.71 32.78
N GLU A 153 -26.95 24.43 32.36
CA GLU A 153 -27.19 25.79 32.82
C GLU A 153 -27.67 25.77 34.27
N ALA A 154 -27.13 26.71 35.06
CA ALA A 154 -27.40 26.91 36.48
C ALA A 154 -28.66 27.76 36.72
#